data_AF-A0A5N9E8S4-F1
#
_entry.id   AF-A0A5N9E8S4-F1
#
_cell.length_a   1.000
_cell.length_b   1.000
_cell.length_c   1.000
_cell.angle_alpha   90.00
_cell.angle_beta   90.00
_cell.angle_gamma   90.00
#
_symmetry.space_group_name_H-M   'P 1'
#
loop_
_entity.id
_entity.type
_entity.pdbx_description
1 polymer ?
#
loop_
_entity_poly.entity_id
_entity_poly.type
_entity_poly.pdbx_seq_one_letter_code
_entity_poly.pdbx_strand_id
1 'polypeptide(L)'
;MQVSVKNQNGDALDSIELSDAVFNVPMNQSLVHQAMVIYQGNKRQGTHDTKTRAQVSGGGRKPWIQKHTGRARQGSTRAPQWRHGGVVFGPHPRSYRAALPKRMKRQALRCVLSEKARQDRLVCLDSTDTIDGKTKSMAQLLANLQVGGSALVITKATDKTLVQAAHNLEKIWTLPANQLNAQELLARDLVIMTVEAARWVEEIYSNEPHGRRGAKWTNGSPVADTAEPETVAESVPESVVEETELPAEEEAPTALRRRAAAKPRAAVETATETSGDAPAEEALKPRTRRRRTTASTADEPTSETAVPEADTPDEEA
;
A
#
# COMPACT_ATOMS: atom_id res chain seq x y z
N MET A 1 -27.10 5.86 -6.43
CA MET A 1 -26.59 7.09 -7.10
C MET A 1 -26.55 6.90 -8.62
N GLN A 2 -26.89 7.92 -9.39
CA GLN A 2 -26.87 7.91 -10.86
C GLN A 2 -25.62 8.64 -11.39
N VAL A 3 -24.95 8.10 -12.40
CA VAL A 3 -23.73 8.68 -13.03
C VAL A 3 -23.89 8.65 -14.56
N SER A 4 -23.40 9.67 -15.26
CA SER A 4 -23.45 9.70 -16.73
C SER A 4 -22.38 8.82 -17.36
N VAL A 5 -22.78 8.02 -18.35
CA VAL A 5 -21.88 7.26 -19.23
C VAL A 5 -21.62 8.09 -20.48
N LYS A 6 -20.35 8.33 -20.78
CA LYS A 6 -19.90 9.01 -21.99
C LYS A 6 -19.36 8.02 -23.02
N ASN A 7 -19.55 8.34 -24.29
CA ASN A 7 -18.80 7.73 -25.37
C ASN A 7 -17.37 8.31 -25.44
N GLN A 8 -16.57 7.81 -26.37
CA GLN A 8 -15.18 8.25 -26.59
C GLN A 8 -15.05 9.62 -27.29
N ASN A 9 -16.15 10.14 -27.85
CA ASN A 9 -16.24 11.49 -28.44
C ASN A 9 -16.59 12.57 -27.41
N GLY A 10 -17.01 12.18 -26.20
CA GLY A 10 -17.40 13.07 -25.11
C GLY A 10 -18.91 13.23 -24.92
N ASP A 11 -19.72 12.71 -25.86
CA ASP A 11 -21.18 12.75 -25.80
C ASP A 11 -21.69 11.84 -24.66
N ALA A 12 -22.76 12.25 -23.98
CA ALA A 12 -23.48 11.38 -23.06
C ALA A 12 -24.33 10.38 -23.84
N LEU A 13 -24.23 9.09 -23.51
CA LEU A 13 -25.07 8.03 -24.07
C LEU A 13 -26.27 7.78 -23.16
N ASP A 14 -25.98 7.25 -21.98
CA ASP A 14 -26.94 6.75 -21.00
C ASP A 14 -26.50 7.11 -19.58
N SER A 15 -27.37 6.87 -18.60
CA SER A 15 -27.03 7.01 -17.18
C SER A 15 -26.97 5.65 -16.49
N ILE A 16 -25.92 5.39 -15.73
CA ILE A 16 -25.75 4.16 -14.95
C ILE A 16 -26.12 4.38 -13.48
N GLU A 17 -27.01 3.55 -12.96
CA GLU A 17 -27.28 3.46 -11.52
C GLU A 17 -26.21 2.61 -10.82
N LEU A 18 -25.55 3.18 -9.81
CA LEU A 18 -24.52 2.57 -8.98
C LEU A 18 -24.92 2.60 -7.50
N SER A 19 -24.58 1.54 -6.77
CA SER A 19 -24.95 1.33 -5.38
C SER A 19 -24.43 2.42 -4.44
N ASP A 20 -25.35 3.04 -3.70
CA ASP A 20 -25.06 4.05 -2.68
C ASP A 20 -24.16 3.52 -1.55
N ALA A 21 -24.13 2.19 -1.32
CA ALA A 21 -23.23 1.54 -0.37
C ALA A 21 -21.73 1.64 -0.74
N VAL A 22 -21.42 2.02 -1.97
CA VAL A 22 -20.03 2.23 -2.46
C VAL A 22 -19.80 3.69 -2.87
N PHE A 23 -20.79 4.32 -3.52
CA PHE A 23 -20.65 5.64 -4.15
C PHE A 23 -21.37 6.80 -3.43
N ASN A 24 -22.10 6.55 -2.33
CA ASN A 24 -22.75 7.60 -1.54
C ASN A 24 -22.52 7.45 -0.02
N VAL A 25 -21.34 6.99 0.37
CA VAL A 25 -20.91 6.86 1.76
C VAL A 25 -20.48 8.22 2.33
N PRO A 26 -20.84 8.61 3.57
CA PRO A 26 -20.39 9.85 4.17
C PRO A 26 -18.85 9.87 4.38
N MET A 27 -18.24 11.04 4.20
CA MET A 27 -16.78 11.19 4.16
C MET A 27 -16.16 11.17 5.58
N ASN A 28 -15.48 10.07 5.92
CA ASN A 28 -14.71 9.97 7.17
C ASN A 28 -13.26 10.44 6.95
N GLN A 29 -13.02 11.74 7.16
CA GLN A 29 -11.72 12.39 6.95
C GLN A 29 -10.59 11.74 7.79
N SER A 30 -10.84 11.44 9.07
CA SER A 30 -9.85 10.84 9.97
C SER A 30 -9.37 9.46 9.51
N LEU A 31 -10.30 8.62 9.05
CA LEU A 31 -10.01 7.29 8.49
C LEU A 31 -9.18 7.40 7.19
N VAL A 32 -9.57 8.33 6.31
CA VAL A 32 -8.91 8.55 5.01
C VAL A 32 -7.50 9.11 5.21
N HIS A 33 -7.31 10.06 6.13
CA HIS A 33 -6.00 10.57 6.54
C HIS A 33 -5.12 9.45 7.13
N GLN A 34 -5.63 8.65 8.06
CA GLN A 34 -4.90 7.52 8.64
C GLN A 34 -4.47 6.51 7.57
N ALA A 35 -5.36 6.19 6.61
CA ALA A 35 -5.04 5.32 5.49
C ALA A 35 -3.93 5.92 4.61
N MET A 36 -4.00 7.22 4.30
CA MET A 36 -3.00 7.94 3.49
C MET A 36 -1.62 7.97 4.16
N VAL A 37 -1.54 8.26 5.46
CA VAL A 37 -0.29 8.21 6.24
C VAL A 37 0.31 6.79 6.22
N ILE A 38 -0.52 5.76 6.36
CA ILE A 38 -0.08 4.36 6.28
C ILE A 38 0.40 3.99 4.86
N TYR A 39 -0.29 4.40 3.80
CA TYR A 39 0.16 4.14 2.43
C TYR A 39 1.49 4.84 2.12
N GLN A 40 1.65 6.11 2.51
CA GLN A 40 2.91 6.84 2.36
C GLN A 40 4.04 6.19 3.18
N GLY A 41 3.79 5.84 4.45
CA GLY A 41 4.75 5.12 5.30
C GLY A 41 5.19 3.79 4.67
N ASN A 42 4.24 3.03 4.13
CA ASN A 42 4.49 1.75 3.43
C ASN A 42 5.29 1.91 2.12
N LYS A 43 5.34 3.10 1.51
CA LYS A 43 6.18 3.42 0.34
C LYS A 43 7.63 3.79 0.74
N ARG A 44 7.95 4.00 2.02
CA ARG A 44 9.31 4.36 2.49
C ARG A 44 10.19 3.13 2.67
N GLN A 45 11.31 3.06 1.94
CA GLN A 45 12.24 1.92 1.99
C GLN A 45 13.03 1.78 3.30
N GLY A 46 13.34 2.90 3.98
CA GLY A 46 14.03 2.87 5.28
C GLY A 46 15.51 2.45 5.23
N THR A 47 16.20 2.65 4.11
CA THR A 47 17.57 2.19 3.82
C THR A 47 18.69 3.08 4.38
N HIS A 48 18.37 3.99 5.31
CA HIS A 48 19.35 4.87 5.94
C HIS A 48 20.10 4.18 7.09
N ASP A 49 21.43 4.29 7.12
CA ASP A 49 22.26 3.79 8.23
C ASP A 49 23.38 4.78 8.58
N THR A 50 23.88 4.69 9.81
CA THR A 50 25.05 5.43 10.31
C THR A 50 25.89 4.53 11.20
N LYS A 51 27.21 4.68 11.13
CA LYS A 51 28.13 3.84 11.91
C LYS A 51 28.20 4.33 13.35
N THR A 52 27.71 3.51 14.27
CA THR A 52 27.93 3.67 15.71
C THR A 52 29.42 3.57 16.05
N ARG A 53 29.80 4.00 17.26
CA ARG A 53 31.18 3.91 17.79
C ARG A 53 31.84 2.53 17.72
N ALA A 54 31.07 1.44 17.57
CA ALA A 54 31.56 0.07 17.42
C ALA A 54 31.74 -0.37 15.95
N GLN A 55 31.06 0.29 15.00
CA GLN A 55 31.12 0.00 13.56
C GLN A 55 32.16 0.87 12.81
N VAL A 56 32.71 1.90 13.44
CA VAL A 56 33.79 2.73 12.88
C VAL A 56 35.16 2.08 13.17
N SER A 57 35.93 1.80 12.12
CA SER A 57 37.20 1.07 12.21
C SER A 57 38.25 1.72 13.13
N GLY A 58 38.88 0.91 13.98
CA GLY A 58 39.94 1.32 14.92
C GLY A 58 39.41 1.62 16.32
N GLY A 59 40.12 2.48 17.06
CA GLY A 59 39.70 2.91 18.41
C GLY A 59 39.86 1.90 19.55
N GLY A 60 40.38 0.69 19.28
CA GLY A 60 40.58 -0.37 20.29
C GLY A 60 41.73 -0.15 21.28
N ARG A 61 42.61 0.83 21.04
CA ARG A 61 43.65 1.28 21.99
C ARG A 61 43.24 2.62 22.61
N LYS A 62 43.42 2.74 23.93
CA LYS A 62 43.20 3.99 24.65
C LYS A 62 44.18 5.08 24.20
N PRO A 63 43.74 6.33 23.91
CA PRO A 63 44.61 7.38 23.38
C PRO A 63 45.78 7.79 24.30
N TRP A 64 45.55 7.83 25.61
CA TRP A 64 46.57 8.13 26.63
C TRP A 64 46.18 7.57 28.01
N ILE A 65 47.11 7.61 28.97
CA ILE A 65 46.91 7.19 30.36
C ILE A 65 45.82 8.02 31.09
N GLN A 66 45.24 7.48 32.17
CA GLN A 66 44.03 8.04 32.81
C GLN A 66 44.23 9.38 33.54
N LYS A 67 45.47 9.73 33.90
CA LYS A 67 45.88 10.92 34.65
C LYS A 67 47.26 11.40 34.14
N HIS A 68 47.77 12.50 34.66
CA HIS A 68 49.16 12.98 34.47
C HIS A 68 49.57 13.38 33.03
N THR A 69 48.62 13.79 32.18
CA THR A 69 48.89 14.20 30.78
C THR A 69 48.40 15.60 30.41
N GLY A 70 47.83 16.36 31.37
CA GLY A 70 47.20 17.68 31.14
C GLY A 70 45.93 17.67 30.26
N ARG A 71 45.68 16.60 29.51
CA ARG A 71 44.56 16.45 28.57
C ARG A 71 43.29 15.94 29.25
N ALA A 72 42.15 16.26 28.65
CA ALA A 72 40.86 15.67 28.99
C ALA A 72 40.91 14.12 28.96
N ARG A 73 40.10 13.46 29.80
CA ARG A 73 40.05 11.99 29.85
C ARG A 73 39.37 11.44 28.60
N GLN A 74 40.03 10.50 27.91
CA GLN A 74 39.52 9.90 26.68
C GLN A 74 39.68 8.37 26.72
N GLY A 75 38.62 7.66 26.35
CA GLY A 75 38.60 6.19 26.32
C GLY A 75 38.99 5.58 24.97
N SER A 76 38.64 6.25 23.87
CA SER A 76 38.86 5.79 22.50
C SER A 76 38.87 6.99 21.53
N THR A 77 39.57 6.88 20.40
CA THR A 77 39.53 7.85 19.30
C THR A 77 38.22 7.80 18.48
N ARG A 78 37.34 6.81 18.71
CA ARG A 78 36.06 6.66 18.01
C ARG A 78 34.84 7.10 18.81
N ALA A 79 35.05 7.77 19.94
CA ALA A 79 33.97 8.38 20.70
C ALA A 79 33.36 9.59 19.95
N PRO A 80 32.07 9.92 20.15
CA PRO A 80 31.31 10.81 19.24
C PRO A 80 31.86 12.23 19.11
N GLN A 81 32.50 12.75 20.16
CA GLN A 81 33.13 14.08 20.20
C GLN A 81 34.39 14.21 19.31
N TRP A 82 34.89 13.11 18.74
CA TRP A 82 36.06 13.13 17.85
C TRP A 82 35.65 13.30 16.39
N ARG A 83 36.50 14.00 15.61
CA ARG A 83 36.44 13.97 14.14
C ARG A 83 36.57 12.51 13.67
N HIS A 84 35.64 12.05 12.84
CA HIS A 84 35.51 10.63 12.44
C HIS A 84 35.30 9.66 13.63
N GLY A 85 34.64 10.12 14.70
CA GLY A 85 33.99 9.27 15.70
C GLY A 85 32.71 8.62 15.16
N GLY A 86 32.12 7.72 15.93
CA GLY A 86 30.82 7.12 15.61
C GLY A 86 29.64 7.95 16.12
N VAL A 87 28.52 7.89 15.40
CA VAL A 87 27.26 8.57 15.79
C VAL A 87 26.62 7.82 16.98
N VAL A 88 25.93 8.52 17.88
CA VAL A 88 25.23 7.91 19.04
C VAL A 88 23.82 7.46 18.66
N PHE A 89 22.99 8.41 18.23
CA PHE A 89 21.60 8.22 17.85
C PHE A 89 21.40 8.72 16.42
N GLY A 90 21.98 8.00 15.47
CA GLY A 90 21.80 8.27 14.05
C GLY A 90 20.64 7.45 13.45
N PRO A 91 20.29 7.69 12.18
CA PRO A 91 19.38 6.81 11.47
C PRO A 91 19.99 5.40 11.32
N HIS A 92 19.15 4.39 11.50
CA HIS A 92 19.45 2.98 11.28
C HIS A 92 18.34 2.32 10.44
N PRO A 93 18.62 1.26 9.67
CA PRO A 93 17.64 0.69 8.77
C PRO A 93 16.45 0.10 9.52
N ARG A 94 15.24 0.54 9.15
CA ARG A 94 14.00 0.07 9.79
C ARG A 94 12.84 0.02 8.81
N SER A 95 11.95 -0.94 9.02
CA SER A 95 10.68 -0.97 8.30
C SER A 95 9.77 0.17 8.81
N TYR A 96 9.22 0.94 7.89
CA TYR A 96 8.16 1.91 8.15
C TYR A 96 6.75 1.31 7.97
N ARG A 97 6.66 -0.02 7.84
CA ARG A 97 5.44 -0.70 7.41
C ARG A 97 4.40 -0.78 8.52
N ALA A 98 3.22 -0.20 8.27
CA ALA A 98 2.04 -0.30 9.13
C ALA A 98 0.91 -1.07 8.42
N ALA A 99 0.16 -1.86 9.19
CA ALA A 99 -0.96 -2.66 8.68
C ALA A 99 -2.30 -1.96 8.93
N LEU A 100 -3.05 -1.69 7.87
CA LEU A 100 -4.43 -1.19 7.94
C LEU A 100 -5.42 -2.37 7.88
N PRO A 101 -6.39 -2.51 8.81
CA PRO A 101 -7.40 -3.56 8.76
C PRO A 101 -8.23 -3.55 7.46
N LYS A 102 -8.60 -4.72 6.94
CA LYS A 102 -9.30 -4.87 5.65
C LYS A 102 -10.57 -4.02 5.54
N ARG A 103 -11.37 -3.94 6.61
CA ARG A 103 -12.58 -3.08 6.69
C ARG A 103 -12.23 -1.60 6.55
N MET A 104 -11.27 -1.11 7.33
CA MET A 104 -10.78 0.27 7.24
C MET A 104 -10.23 0.60 5.85
N LYS A 105 -9.51 -0.33 5.20
CA LYS A 105 -9.04 -0.15 3.82
C LYS A 105 -10.19 0.02 2.81
N ARG A 106 -11.23 -0.83 2.89
CA ARG A 106 -12.42 -0.74 2.03
C ARG A 106 -13.21 0.53 2.30
N GLN A 107 -13.48 0.85 3.56
CA GLN A 107 -14.26 2.02 3.94
C GLN A 107 -13.57 3.33 3.52
N ALA A 108 -12.25 3.45 3.69
CA ALA A 108 -11.50 4.62 3.18
C ALA A 108 -11.60 4.76 1.65
N LEU A 109 -11.66 3.65 0.91
CA LEU A 109 -11.85 3.67 -0.54
C LEU A 109 -13.27 4.08 -0.93
N ARG A 110 -14.32 3.54 -0.26
CA ARG A 110 -15.72 3.95 -0.45
C ARG A 110 -15.90 5.45 -0.20
N CYS A 111 -15.37 5.98 0.91
CA CYS A 111 -15.45 7.42 1.23
C CYS A 111 -14.84 8.29 0.11
N VAL A 112 -13.68 7.92 -0.43
CA VAL A 112 -13.03 8.68 -1.50
C VAL A 112 -13.74 8.54 -2.85
N LEU A 113 -14.24 7.35 -3.21
CA LEU A 113 -15.08 7.19 -4.41
C LEU A 113 -16.36 8.02 -4.32
N SER A 114 -17.01 8.00 -3.15
CA SER A 114 -18.24 8.78 -2.90
C SER A 114 -17.97 10.29 -2.99
N GLU A 115 -16.84 10.75 -2.49
CA GLU A 115 -16.43 12.15 -2.59
C GLU A 115 -16.10 12.55 -4.03
N LYS A 116 -15.49 11.65 -4.83
CA LYS A 116 -15.28 11.90 -6.27
C LYS A 116 -16.59 11.93 -7.06
N ALA A 117 -17.56 11.08 -6.71
CA ALA A 117 -18.89 11.10 -7.32
C ALA A 117 -19.66 12.37 -6.98
N ARG A 118 -19.67 12.83 -5.72
CA ARG A 118 -20.33 14.07 -5.27
C ARG A 118 -19.73 15.36 -5.86
N GLN A 119 -18.50 15.31 -6.35
CA GLN A 119 -17.80 16.45 -6.95
C GLN A 119 -17.86 16.41 -8.49
N ASP A 120 -18.71 15.57 -9.08
CA ASP A 120 -18.81 15.30 -10.54
C ASP A 120 -17.46 14.94 -11.19
N ARG A 121 -16.55 14.37 -10.39
CA ARG A 121 -15.17 13.99 -10.78
C ARG A 121 -15.02 12.50 -11.10
N LEU A 122 -16.14 11.79 -11.19
CA LEU A 122 -16.23 10.39 -11.61
C LEU A 122 -16.96 10.34 -12.96
N VAL A 123 -16.23 9.95 -14.01
CA VAL A 123 -16.78 9.80 -15.36
C VAL A 123 -16.83 8.32 -15.71
N CYS A 124 -17.99 7.81 -16.11
CA CYS A 124 -18.09 6.49 -16.71
C CYS A 124 -17.85 6.58 -18.22
N LEU A 125 -16.97 5.73 -18.74
CA LEU A 125 -16.84 5.43 -20.16
C LEU A 125 -17.53 4.11 -20.46
N ASP A 126 -18.15 4.03 -21.63
CA ASP A 126 -18.70 2.78 -22.16
C ASP A 126 -17.58 1.75 -22.43
N SER A 127 -16.83 1.92 -23.53
CA SER A 127 -15.72 1.04 -23.92
C SER A 127 -14.41 1.81 -24.20
N THR A 128 -13.30 1.07 -24.24
CA THR A 128 -11.93 1.61 -24.49
C THR A 128 -11.22 0.99 -25.69
N ASP A 129 -11.93 0.22 -26.52
CA ASP A 129 -11.35 -0.71 -27.50
C ASP A 129 -10.62 -0.01 -28.65
N THR A 130 -11.00 1.23 -28.96
CA THR A 130 -10.43 2.08 -30.03
C THR A 130 -9.04 2.66 -29.68
N ILE A 131 -8.42 2.22 -28.57
CA ILE A 131 -7.08 2.66 -28.16
C ILE A 131 -6.02 1.69 -28.72
N ASP A 132 -5.56 2.00 -29.95
CA ASP A 132 -4.45 1.39 -30.71
C ASP A 132 -3.09 1.22 -29.98
N GLY A 133 -2.98 1.52 -28.69
CA GLY A 133 -1.69 1.65 -27.99
C GLY A 133 -0.91 2.92 -28.31
N LYS A 134 -1.45 3.80 -29.16
CA LYS A 134 -0.86 5.08 -29.57
C LYS A 134 -1.20 6.17 -28.57
N THR A 135 -0.21 6.96 -28.15
CA THR A 135 -0.41 8.11 -27.26
C THR A 135 -1.40 9.13 -27.81
N LYS A 136 -1.45 9.29 -29.15
CA LYS A 136 -2.36 10.21 -29.84
C LYS A 136 -3.84 9.88 -29.61
N SER A 137 -4.26 8.61 -29.65
CA SER A 137 -5.68 8.26 -29.46
C SER A 137 -6.11 8.46 -28.00
N MET A 138 -5.25 8.17 -27.02
CA MET A 138 -5.51 8.51 -25.62
C MET A 138 -5.58 10.03 -25.40
N ALA A 139 -4.69 10.82 -26.03
CA ALA A 139 -4.73 12.28 -25.95
C ALA A 139 -6.01 12.87 -26.60
N GLN A 140 -6.49 12.28 -27.71
CA GLN A 140 -7.76 12.66 -28.34
C GLN A 140 -8.95 12.34 -27.43
N LEU A 141 -9.01 11.13 -26.84
CA LEU A 141 -10.06 10.75 -25.90
C LEU A 141 -10.10 11.68 -24.66
N LEU A 142 -8.95 12.09 -24.14
CA LEU A 142 -8.88 13.02 -23.00
C LEU A 142 -9.29 14.45 -23.38
N ALA A 143 -8.99 14.90 -24.60
CA ALA A 143 -9.46 16.18 -25.11
C ALA A 143 -10.99 16.19 -25.33
N ASN A 144 -11.53 15.11 -25.92
CA ASN A 144 -12.96 14.88 -26.11
C ASN A 144 -13.73 14.89 -24.78
N LEU A 145 -13.17 14.25 -23.74
CA LEU A 145 -13.70 14.25 -22.37
C LEU A 145 -13.41 15.56 -21.59
N GLN A 146 -12.76 16.55 -22.21
CA GLN A 146 -12.43 17.87 -21.66
C GLN A 146 -11.53 17.83 -20.40
N VAL A 147 -10.62 16.85 -20.34
CA VAL A 147 -9.80 16.54 -19.16
C VAL A 147 -8.52 17.39 -19.13
N GLY A 148 -8.63 18.63 -18.67
CA GLY A 148 -7.48 19.54 -18.49
C GLY A 148 -6.65 19.31 -17.21
N GLY A 149 -7.11 18.43 -16.30
CA GLY A 149 -6.50 18.16 -15.00
C GLY A 149 -5.75 16.83 -14.91
N SER A 150 -5.42 16.38 -13.70
CA SER A 150 -4.83 15.06 -13.49
C SER A 150 -5.90 13.95 -13.49
N ALA A 151 -5.60 12.81 -14.12
CA ALA A 151 -6.60 11.78 -14.42
C ALA A 151 -6.14 10.37 -14.03
N LEU A 152 -7.07 9.57 -13.49
CA LEU A 152 -6.89 8.14 -13.26
C LEU A 152 -7.89 7.34 -14.09
N VAL A 153 -7.41 6.62 -15.10
CA VAL A 153 -8.19 5.69 -15.91
C VAL A 153 -8.21 4.32 -15.22
N ILE A 154 -9.40 3.76 -15.04
CA ILE A 154 -9.63 2.48 -14.37
C ILE A 154 -10.37 1.52 -15.29
N THR A 155 -9.70 0.40 -15.56
CA THR A 155 -10.20 -0.73 -16.34
C THR A 155 -10.46 -1.94 -15.44
N LYS A 156 -11.22 -2.93 -15.92
CA LYS A 156 -11.49 -4.17 -15.18
C LYS A 156 -10.25 -5.08 -15.10
N ALA A 157 -9.49 -5.17 -16.19
CA ALA A 157 -8.26 -5.93 -16.33
C ALA A 157 -7.06 -5.03 -16.69
N THR A 158 -5.86 -5.61 -16.85
CA THR A 158 -4.65 -4.84 -17.20
C THR A 158 -4.47 -4.78 -18.71
N ASP A 159 -5.11 -3.81 -19.34
CA ASP A 159 -5.17 -3.68 -20.80
C ASP A 159 -3.89 -3.02 -21.35
N LYS A 160 -2.99 -3.85 -21.89
CA LYS A 160 -1.61 -3.46 -22.25
C LYS A 160 -1.55 -2.29 -23.23
N THR A 161 -2.45 -2.23 -24.20
CA THR A 161 -2.55 -1.13 -25.17
C THR A 161 -2.91 0.18 -24.49
N LEU A 162 -3.94 0.19 -23.65
CA LEU A 162 -4.37 1.37 -22.88
C LEU A 162 -3.26 1.86 -21.94
N VAL A 163 -2.56 0.95 -21.25
CA VAL A 163 -1.39 1.28 -20.41
C VAL A 163 -0.27 1.90 -21.25
N GLN A 164 0.06 1.32 -22.41
CA GLN A 164 1.11 1.82 -23.31
C GLN A 164 0.77 3.20 -23.89
N ALA A 165 -0.49 3.44 -24.27
CA ALA A 165 -0.96 4.72 -24.78
C ALA A 165 -0.92 5.83 -23.70
N ALA A 166 -1.20 5.48 -22.45
CA ALA A 166 -1.19 6.43 -21.33
C ALA A 166 0.20 6.74 -20.77
N HIS A 167 1.14 5.78 -20.78
CA HIS A 167 2.41 5.87 -20.04
C HIS A 167 3.28 7.09 -20.38
N ASN A 168 3.15 7.67 -21.58
CA ASN A 168 3.92 8.84 -22.01
C ASN A 168 3.20 10.18 -21.76
N LEU A 169 1.96 10.17 -21.27
CA LEU A 169 1.18 11.39 -21.05
C LEU A 169 1.32 11.86 -19.60
N GLU A 170 1.67 13.13 -19.41
CA GLU A 170 1.83 13.70 -18.07
C GLU A 170 0.51 13.73 -17.29
N LYS A 171 0.59 13.51 -15.97
CA LYS A 171 -0.55 13.59 -15.03
C LYS A 171 -1.70 12.60 -15.31
N ILE A 172 -1.51 11.64 -16.20
CA ILE A 172 -2.45 10.55 -16.48
C ILE A 172 -1.87 9.24 -15.96
N TRP A 173 -2.70 8.45 -15.28
CA TRP A 173 -2.34 7.13 -14.77
C TRP A 173 -3.42 6.11 -15.11
N THR A 174 -3.00 4.85 -15.23
CA THR A 174 -3.86 3.71 -15.51
C THR A 174 -3.73 2.69 -14.38
N LEU A 175 -4.85 2.25 -13.79
CA LEU A 175 -4.85 1.16 -12.80
C LEU A 175 -5.98 0.17 -13.09
N PRO A 176 -5.72 -1.16 -13.07
CA PRO A 176 -6.79 -2.13 -13.05
C PRO A 176 -7.55 -2.02 -11.71
N ALA A 177 -8.87 -2.22 -11.73
CA ALA A 177 -9.75 -2.06 -10.58
C ALA A 177 -9.33 -2.89 -9.35
N ASN A 178 -8.67 -4.04 -9.57
CA ASN A 178 -8.14 -4.89 -8.51
C ASN A 178 -6.96 -4.28 -7.71
N GLN A 179 -6.27 -3.27 -8.26
CA GLN A 179 -5.19 -2.53 -7.61
C GLN A 179 -5.64 -1.18 -7.04
N LEU A 180 -6.95 -0.90 -7.01
CA LEU A 180 -7.48 0.38 -6.55
C LEU A 180 -7.15 0.64 -5.06
N ASN A 181 -6.71 1.86 -4.77
CA ASN A 181 -6.29 2.32 -3.45
C ASN A 181 -6.74 3.76 -3.22
N ALA A 182 -7.16 4.09 -2.00
CA ALA A 182 -7.64 5.44 -1.66
C ALA A 182 -6.54 6.53 -1.84
N GLN A 183 -5.25 6.22 -1.65
CA GLN A 183 -4.16 7.14 -2.01
C GLN A 183 -4.22 7.51 -3.50
N GLU A 184 -4.41 6.52 -4.37
CA GLU A 184 -4.27 6.74 -5.80
C GLU A 184 -5.48 7.51 -6.37
N LEU A 185 -6.67 7.32 -5.79
CA LEU A 185 -7.88 8.11 -6.06
C LEU A 185 -7.80 9.56 -5.54
N LEU A 186 -7.15 9.81 -4.39
CA LEU A 186 -6.98 11.16 -3.84
C LEU A 186 -5.96 12.00 -4.63
N ALA A 187 -4.93 11.36 -5.16
CA ALA A 187 -3.80 12.02 -5.83
C ALA A 187 -4.06 12.39 -7.30
N ARG A 188 -5.29 12.25 -7.80
CA ARG A 188 -5.74 12.72 -9.12
C ARG A 188 -7.02 13.51 -8.99
N ASP A 189 -7.27 14.44 -9.89
CA ASP A 189 -8.46 15.29 -9.89
C ASP A 189 -9.68 14.53 -10.40
N LEU A 190 -9.55 13.90 -11.57
CA LEU A 190 -10.59 13.14 -12.25
C LEU A 190 -10.35 11.63 -12.17
N VAL A 191 -11.43 10.86 -12.06
CA VAL A 191 -11.43 9.40 -12.14
C VAL A 191 -12.31 8.99 -13.32
N ILE A 192 -11.73 8.27 -14.28
CA ILE A 192 -12.40 7.75 -15.47
C ILE A 192 -12.50 6.24 -15.30
N MET A 193 -13.70 5.66 -15.29
CA MET A 193 -13.92 4.22 -15.12
C MET A 193 -14.66 3.65 -16.33
N THR A 194 -14.28 2.49 -16.84
CA THR A 194 -15.19 1.77 -17.76
C THR A 194 -16.43 1.28 -17.02
N VAL A 195 -17.57 1.14 -17.70
CA VAL A 195 -18.81 0.59 -17.12
C VAL A 195 -18.55 -0.78 -16.47
N GLU A 196 -17.77 -1.63 -17.13
CA GLU A 196 -17.31 -2.91 -16.58
C GLU A 196 -16.49 -2.76 -15.29
N ALA A 197 -15.59 -1.78 -15.20
CA ALA A 197 -14.81 -1.52 -14.00
C ALA A 197 -15.68 -0.99 -12.85
N ALA A 198 -16.69 -0.16 -13.14
CA ALA A 198 -17.63 0.36 -12.16
C ALA A 198 -18.46 -0.77 -11.52
N ARG A 199 -19.05 -1.66 -12.34
CA ARG A 199 -19.79 -2.84 -11.87
C ARG A 199 -18.92 -3.82 -11.05
N TRP A 200 -17.67 -4.03 -11.47
CA TRP A 200 -16.73 -4.89 -10.74
C TRP A 200 -16.33 -4.30 -9.36
N VAL A 201 -16.18 -2.97 -9.28
CA VAL A 201 -15.96 -2.26 -8.01
C VAL A 201 -17.20 -2.33 -7.11
N GLU A 202 -18.38 -2.15 -7.67
CA GLU A 202 -19.65 -2.30 -6.95
C GLU A 202 -19.81 -3.68 -6.30
N GLU A 203 -19.57 -4.78 -7.04
CA GLU A 203 -19.66 -6.15 -6.53
C GLU A 203 -18.71 -6.40 -5.33
N ILE A 204 -17.46 -5.96 -5.44
CA ILE A 204 -16.40 -6.27 -4.47
C ILE A 204 -16.41 -5.35 -3.25
N TYR A 205 -16.85 -4.10 -3.40
CA TYR A 205 -16.86 -3.10 -2.33
C TYR A 205 -18.24 -2.87 -1.69
N SER A 206 -19.34 -3.35 -2.28
CA SER A 206 -20.62 -3.48 -1.56
C SER A 206 -20.45 -4.46 -0.38
N ASN A 207 -19.92 -5.65 -0.67
CA ASN A 207 -19.71 -6.71 0.31
C ASN A 207 -18.76 -6.32 1.46
N GLU A 208 -19.27 -6.31 2.69
CA GLU A 208 -18.50 -6.20 3.93
C GLU A 208 -17.60 -7.45 4.13
N PRO A 209 -16.27 -7.31 4.27
CA PRO A 209 -15.43 -8.47 4.59
C PRO A 209 -15.77 -8.92 6.02
N HIS A 210 -16.28 -10.15 6.12
CA HIS A 210 -16.79 -10.70 7.38
C HIS A 210 -15.66 -10.77 8.42
N GLY A 211 -15.99 -10.51 9.69
CA GLY A 211 -15.00 -10.62 10.78
C GLY A 211 -14.59 -12.07 11.03
N ARG A 212 -13.62 -12.33 11.93
CA ARG A 212 -13.25 -13.71 12.35
C ARG A 212 -14.42 -14.54 12.92
N ARG A 213 -15.58 -13.92 13.20
CA ARG A 213 -16.80 -14.56 13.72
C ARG A 213 -17.91 -14.76 12.67
N GLY A 214 -17.63 -14.60 11.38
CA GLY A 214 -18.57 -14.89 10.28
C GLY A 214 -19.73 -13.88 10.11
N ALA A 215 -20.20 -13.25 11.19
CA ALA A 215 -21.29 -12.28 11.16
C ALA A 215 -21.06 -11.17 10.13
N LYS A 216 -22.04 -11.00 9.23
CA LYS A 216 -22.23 -9.78 8.45
C LYS A 216 -22.42 -8.62 9.44
N TRP A 217 -21.77 -7.49 9.20
CA TRP A 217 -22.04 -6.27 9.96
C TRP A 217 -23.26 -5.62 9.33
N THR A 218 -24.43 -5.81 9.93
CA THR A 218 -25.59 -4.97 9.63
C THR A 218 -25.31 -3.58 10.20
N ASN A 219 -25.47 -2.54 9.37
CA ASN A 219 -25.64 -1.20 9.91
C ASN A 219 -26.98 -1.19 10.65
N GLY A 220 -27.04 -0.52 11.81
CA GLY A 220 -28.17 -0.58 12.73
C GLY A 220 -29.44 0.12 12.20
N SER A 221 -30.11 -0.51 11.25
CA SER A 221 -31.46 -0.18 10.79
C SER A 221 -32.27 -1.49 10.75
N PRO A 222 -33.31 -1.64 11.58
CA PRO A 222 -34.09 -2.87 11.65
C PRO A 222 -35.08 -2.90 10.48
N VAL A 223 -34.66 -3.45 9.35
CA VAL A 223 -35.61 -4.00 8.38
C VAL A 223 -36.13 -5.29 8.98
N ALA A 224 -37.41 -5.32 9.34
CA ALA A 224 -38.07 -6.55 9.75
C ALA A 224 -38.31 -7.40 8.51
N ASP A 225 -37.71 -8.59 8.45
CA ASP A 225 -38.04 -9.57 7.41
C ASP A 225 -39.48 -10.07 7.64
N THR A 226 -40.39 -9.70 6.74
CA THR A 226 -41.76 -10.20 6.71
C THR A 226 -41.75 -11.69 6.41
N ALA A 227 -42.01 -12.52 7.42
CA ALA A 227 -42.36 -13.92 7.22
C ALA A 227 -43.85 -14.01 6.85
N GLU A 228 -44.15 -14.33 5.59
CA GLU A 228 -45.48 -14.78 5.21
C GLU A 228 -45.71 -16.23 5.70
N PRO A 229 -46.94 -16.63 6.07
CA PRO A 229 -47.17 -17.83 6.86
C PRO A 229 -47.37 -19.10 6.02
N GLU A 230 -46.74 -20.21 6.44
CA GLU A 230 -47.24 -21.54 6.11
C GLU A 230 -48.48 -21.88 6.96
N THR A 231 -49.39 -22.68 6.42
CA THR A 231 -50.74 -22.89 6.98
C THR A 231 -51.05 -24.35 7.30
N VAL A 232 -52.05 -24.58 8.16
CA VAL A 232 -52.63 -25.90 8.55
C VAL A 232 -51.68 -26.72 9.47
N ALA A 233 -52.07 -27.24 10.64
CA ALA A 233 -53.36 -27.85 11.04
C ALA A 233 -53.76 -27.63 12.52
N GLU A 234 -55.02 -27.91 12.85
CA GLU A 234 -55.56 -27.97 14.23
C GLU A 234 -55.48 -29.38 14.85
N SER A 235 -55.31 -29.48 16.17
CA SER A 235 -55.99 -30.46 17.07
C SER A 235 -55.61 -30.26 18.55
N VAL A 236 -56.47 -30.74 19.46
CA VAL A 236 -56.62 -30.35 20.90
C VAL A 236 -57.38 -31.50 21.63
N PRO A 237 -57.29 -31.79 22.96
CA PRO A 237 -56.29 -31.55 24.03
C PRO A 237 -55.92 -32.85 24.83
N GLU A 238 -55.39 -32.70 26.07
CA GLU A 238 -55.35 -33.67 27.21
C GLU A 238 -54.50 -34.95 27.04
N SER A 239 -53.85 -35.55 28.07
CA SER A 239 -53.66 -35.31 29.52
C SER A 239 -52.29 -35.98 29.93
N VAL A 240 -51.78 -36.18 31.16
CA VAL A 240 -52.26 -36.27 32.57
C VAL A 240 -51.17 -35.68 33.53
N VAL A 241 -51.37 -35.76 34.84
CA VAL A 241 -50.51 -35.32 35.97
C VAL A 241 -49.63 -36.46 36.53
N GLU A 242 -48.40 -36.18 37.00
CA GLU A 242 -47.87 -36.58 38.33
C GLU A 242 -46.58 -35.80 38.70
N GLU A 243 -46.27 -35.69 40.00
CA GLU A 243 -45.16 -34.90 40.58
C GLU A 243 -43.96 -35.78 41.01
N THR A 244 -42.74 -35.24 41.03
CA THR A 244 -41.82 -35.33 42.20
C THR A 244 -40.51 -34.50 42.07
N GLU A 245 -40.20 -33.80 43.15
CA GLU A 245 -38.88 -33.46 43.74
C GLU A 245 -37.73 -32.79 42.93
N LEU A 246 -37.40 -31.57 43.38
CA LEU A 246 -36.08 -30.93 43.38
C LEU A 246 -35.31 -31.34 44.67
N PRO A 247 -33.98 -31.09 44.88
CA PRO A 247 -33.15 -30.07 44.23
C PRO A 247 -31.66 -30.39 43.93
N ALA A 248 -31.00 -29.42 43.28
CA ALA A 248 -29.59 -28.98 43.43
C ALA A 248 -28.41 -29.99 43.33
N GLU A 249 -27.48 -29.69 42.42
CA GLU A 249 -26.14 -29.21 42.82
C GLU A 249 -25.49 -28.32 41.73
N GLU A 250 -24.43 -27.58 42.07
CA GLU A 250 -23.87 -26.46 41.29
C GLU A 250 -22.45 -26.79 40.75
N GLU A 251 -22.34 -27.28 39.51
CA GLU A 251 -21.02 -27.64 38.94
C GLU A 251 -20.20 -26.43 38.45
N ALA A 252 -18.98 -26.30 38.99
CA ALA A 252 -18.03 -25.26 38.62
C ALA A 252 -17.37 -25.48 37.24
N PRO A 253 -16.99 -24.41 36.51
CA PRO A 253 -16.52 -24.52 35.13
C PRO A 253 -15.16 -25.22 34.98
N THR A 254 -15.14 -26.29 34.18
CA THR A 254 -13.95 -27.11 33.88
C THR A 254 -12.79 -26.30 33.28
N ALA A 255 -11.58 -26.52 33.80
CA ALA A 255 -10.38 -25.75 33.45
C ALA A 255 -9.84 -26.01 32.03
N LEU A 256 -9.46 -24.93 31.34
CA LEU A 256 -8.92 -24.97 29.98
C LEU A 256 -7.54 -25.67 29.90
N ARG A 257 -7.48 -26.82 29.22
CA ARG A 257 -6.22 -27.52 28.90
C ARG A 257 -5.27 -26.65 28.07
N ARG A 258 -4.11 -26.31 28.64
CA ARG A 258 -3.00 -25.68 27.91
C ARG A 258 -2.48 -26.64 26.83
N ARG A 259 -2.30 -26.17 25.59
CA ARG A 259 -1.75 -26.98 24.49
C ARG A 259 -0.25 -27.22 24.72
N ALA A 260 0.18 -28.48 24.57
CA ALA A 260 1.59 -28.84 24.58
C ALA A 260 2.33 -28.34 23.32
N ALA A 261 3.62 -28.04 23.44
CA ALA A 261 4.45 -27.62 22.33
C ALA A 261 4.84 -28.80 21.41
N ALA A 262 4.89 -28.56 20.11
CA ALA A 262 5.32 -29.56 19.13
C ALA A 262 6.84 -29.78 19.21
N LYS A 263 7.26 -31.05 19.24
CA LYS A 263 8.67 -31.47 19.22
C LYS A 263 9.08 -31.76 17.76
N PRO A 264 10.27 -31.32 17.28
CA PRO A 264 10.68 -31.57 15.89
C PRO A 264 10.92 -33.07 15.64
N ARG A 265 10.55 -33.56 14.44
CA ARG A 265 10.92 -34.90 13.97
C ARG A 265 12.37 -34.90 13.47
N ALA A 266 13.13 -35.92 13.85
CA ALA A 266 14.42 -36.25 13.25
C ALA A 266 14.23 -37.07 11.95
N ALA A 267 15.32 -37.28 11.22
CA ALA A 267 15.34 -37.98 9.95
C ALA A 267 15.08 -39.50 10.09
N VAL A 268 14.65 -40.11 8.97
CA VAL A 268 14.71 -41.55 8.71
C VAL A 268 15.24 -41.71 7.29
N GLU A 269 16.23 -42.58 7.11
CA GLU A 269 16.79 -42.94 5.81
C GLU A 269 16.09 -44.19 5.27
N THR A 270 15.74 -44.18 3.98
CA THR A 270 15.43 -45.39 3.21
C THR A 270 15.89 -45.18 1.77
N ALA A 271 16.75 -46.05 1.26
CA ALA A 271 17.23 -46.03 -0.12
C ALA A 271 16.55 -47.13 -0.96
N THR A 272 16.17 -46.78 -2.17
CA THR A 272 15.95 -47.70 -3.30
C THR A 272 16.21 -46.93 -4.61
N GLU A 273 16.61 -47.67 -5.64
CA GLU A 273 17.18 -47.13 -6.88
C GLU A 273 16.12 -46.97 -7.98
N THR A 274 16.32 -46.05 -8.93
CA THR A 274 16.43 -46.38 -10.38
C THR A 274 16.60 -45.14 -11.28
N SER A 275 17.47 -45.29 -12.30
CA SER A 275 17.51 -44.60 -13.61
C SER A 275 17.23 -43.09 -13.74
N GLY A 276 18.24 -42.33 -14.15
CA GLY A 276 18.14 -40.99 -14.77
C GLY A 276 19.53 -40.50 -15.19
N ASP A 277 19.69 -39.96 -16.41
CA ASP A 277 21.00 -39.68 -17.05
C ASP A 277 21.29 -38.18 -17.24
N ALA A 278 22.58 -37.86 -17.41
CA ALA A 278 23.16 -36.56 -17.80
C ALA A 278 23.08 -35.44 -16.72
N PRO A 279 23.83 -34.32 -16.88
CA PRO A 279 25.10 -34.23 -16.14
C PRO A 279 25.20 -33.02 -15.19
N ALA A 280 26.23 -33.02 -14.34
CA ALA A 280 26.42 -32.03 -13.28
C ALA A 280 26.71 -30.61 -13.80
N GLU A 281 25.92 -29.63 -13.37
CA GLU A 281 26.17 -28.20 -13.61
C GLU A 281 27.15 -27.64 -12.56
N GLU A 282 28.30 -27.14 -13.00
CA GLU A 282 29.38 -26.68 -12.11
C GLU A 282 29.03 -25.34 -11.43
N ALA A 283 28.98 -25.34 -10.09
CA ALA A 283 28.62 -24.15 -9.30
C ALA A 283 29.65 -23.01 -9.43
N LEU A 284 29.37 -22.07 -10.33
CA LEU A 284 30.22 -20.92 -10.66
C LEU A 284 30.54 -20.04 -9.43
N LYS A 285 31.81 -20.07 -9.02
CA LYS A 285 32.34 -19.26 -7.91
C LYS A 285 32.30 -17.76 -8.25
N PRO A 286 32.01 -16.86 -7.29
CA PRO A 286 31.83 -15.43 -7.55
C PRO A 286 33.11 -14.77 -8.06
N ARG A 287 33.05 -14.20 -9.27
CA ARG A 287 34.21 -13.56 -9.94
C ARG A 287 34.66 -12.31 -9.17
N THR A 288 35.87 -12.36 -8.63
CA THR A 288 36.47 -11.22 -7.91
C THR A 288 36.74 -10.05 -8.86
N ARG A 289 36.11 -8.89 -8.60
CA ARG A 289 36.24 -7.69 -9.42
C ARG A 289 37.63 -7.05 -9.23
N ARG A 290 38.61 -7.45 -10.06
CA ARG A 290 39.92 -6.78 -10.14
C ARG A 290 39.71 -5.27 -10.29
N ARG A 291 40.34 -4.46 -9.44
CA ARG A 291 40.43 -3.01 -9.64
C ARG A 291 41.24 -2.76 -10.91
N ARG A 292 40.67 -2.03 -11.87
CA ARG A 292 41.43 -1.47 -12.99
C ARG A 292 42.17 -0.24 -12.47
N THR A 293 43.49 -0.31 -12.38
CA THR A 293 44.35 0.84 -12.10
C THR A 293 44.43 1.70 -13.37
N THR A 294 43.81 2.88 -13.34
CA THR A 294 44.10 3.94 -14.33
C THR A 294 45.41 4.61 -13.94
N ALA A 295 46.29 4.81 -14.93
CA ALA A 295 47.60 5.44 -14.72
C ALA A 295 47.45 6.96 -14.55
N SER A 296 48.56 7.59 -14.16
CA SER A 296 48.71 9.05 -14.12
C SER A 296 48.58 9.67 -15.51
N THR A 297 47.83 10.76 -15.61
CA THR A 297 47.95 11.79 -16.64
C THR A 297 48.07 13.13 -15.90
N ALA A 298 48.89 14.04 -16.42
CA ALA A 298 49.42 15.19 -15.69
C ALA A 298 48.41 16.33 -15.49
N ASP A 299 48.77 17.27 -14.61
CA ASP A 299 48.14 18.58 -14.49
C ASP A 299 48.29 19.41 -15.78
N GLU A 300 47.21 20.08 -16.18
CA GLU A 300 47.25 21.33 -16.93
C GLU A 300 46.45 22.37 -16.11
N PRO A 301 47.05 23.51 -15.70
CA PRO A 301 46.35 24.50 -14.88
C PRO A 301 45.41 25.35 -15.73
N THR A 302 44.11 25.31 -15.43
CA THR A 302 43.12 26.17 -16.07
C THR A 302 43.33 27.63 -15.64
N SER A 303 43.56 28.53 -16.60
CA SER A 303 43.77 29.96 -16.33
C SER A 303 42.51 30.63 -15.80
N GLU A 304 42.63 31.38 -14.69
CA GLU A 304 41.55 32.22 -14.16
C GLU A 304 41.18 33.32 -15.17
N THR A 305 39.96 33.28 -15.69
CA THR A 305 39.39 34.38 -16.47
C THR A 305 38.79 35.40 -15.51
N ALA A 306 39.50 36.49 -15.27
CA ALA A 306 39.01 37.57 -14.41
C ALA A 306 37.71 38.18 -14.98
N VAL A 307 36.67 38.25 -14.14
CA VAL A 307 35.49 39.06 -14.41
C VAL A 307 35.77 40.47 -13.89
N PRO A 308 35.64 41.53 -14.71
CA PRO A 308 35.82 42.89 -14.22
C PRO A 308 34.67 43.26 -13.27
N GLU A 309 35.01 43.91 -12.17
CA GLU A 309 34.03 44.55 -11.29
C GLU A 309 33.31 45.68 -12.06
N ALA A 310 32.03 45.87 -11.78
CA ALA A 310 31.24 46.95 -12.37
C ALA A 310 31.18 48.13 -11.41
N ASP A 311 31.62 49.30 -11.88
CA ASP A 311 31.54 50.55 -11.10
C ASP A 311 30.12 50.81 -10.62
N THR A 312 29.99 51.16 -9.33
CA THR A 312 28.77 51.73 -8.76
C THR A 312 29.10 53.18 -8.40
N PRO A 313 28.47 54.20 -9.00
CA PRO A 313 28.83 55.59 -8.76
C PRO A 313 28.38 56.07 -7.38
N ASP A 314 29.20 56.90 -6.73
CA ASP A 314 28.87 57.56 -5.47
C ASP A 314 27.74 58.59 -5.64
N GLU A 315 26.84 58.67 -4.64
CA GLU A 315 25.86 59.76 -4.49
C GLU A 315 25.64 60.08 -3.00
N GLU A 316 26.59 60.78 -2.37
CA GLU A 316 26.32 61.67 -1.22
C GLU A 316 27.49 62.66 -0.98
N ALA A 317 27.14 63.91 -0.64
CA ALA A 317 27.99 65.09 -0.36
C ALA A 317 28.70 65.77 -1.56
#